data_AF-A0A062V8M3-F1
#
_entry.id   AF-A0A062V8M3-F1
#
_cell.length_a   1.000
_cell.length_b   1.000
_cell.length_c   1.000
_cell.angle_alpha   90.00
_cell.angle_beta   90.00
_cell.angle_gamma   90.00
#
_symmetry.space_group_name_H-M   'P 1'
#
loop_
_entity.id
_entity.type
_entity.pdbx_description
1 polymer ?
#
loop_
_entity_poly.entity_id
_entity_poly.type
_entity_poly.pdbx_seq_one_letter_code
_entity_poly.pdbx_strand_id
1 'polypeptide(L)' 'MKYTRTIQAQHGSYVSVLPKPLVELMELRAGDKIVFRLLKNGKKIVVAPVKPAKTKADATHANHVDVTADDILPL' A
#
# COMPACT_ATOMS: atom_id res chain seq x y z
N MET A 1 2.76 -24.55 -4.72
CA MET A 1 1.32 -24.82 -4.47
C MET A 1 0.50 -24.14 -5.57
N LYS A 2 -0.48 -24.81 -6.17
CA LYS A 2 -1.32 -24.27 -7.26
C LYS A 2 -2.77 -24.19 -6.77
N TYR A 3 -3.40 -23.03 -6.89
CA TYR A 3 -4.81 -22.82 -6.56
C TYR A 3 -5.62 -22.65 -7.84
N THR A 4 -6.69 -23.41 -7.99
CA THR A 4 -7.71 -23.19 -9.01
C THR A 4 -8.85 -22.42 -8.36
N ARG A 5 -9.30 -21.32 -8.98
CA ARG A 5 -10.36 -20.46 -8.46
C ARG A 5 -11.42 -20.19 -9.52
N THR A 6 -12.66 -20.09 -9.08
CA THR A 6 -13.78 -19.71 -9.93
C THR A 6 -13.88 -18.18 -10.00
N ILE A 7 -14.17 -17.68 -11.19
CA ILE A 7 -14.53 -16.28 -11.41
C ILE A 7 -16.04 -16.24 -11.55
N GLN A 8 -16.70 -15.39 -10.75
CA GLN A 8 -18.15 -15.18 -10.77
C GLN A 8 -18.44 -13.82 -11.39
N ALA A 9 -19.46 -13.74 -12.23
CA ALA A 9 -19.99 -12.47 -12.70
C ALA A 9 -21.07 -11.97 -11.71
N GLN A 10 -20.87 -10.79 -11.14
CA GLN A 10 -21.82 -10.17 -10.20
C GLN A 10 -21.91 -8.67 -10.49
N HIS A 11 -23.13 -8.15 -10.65
CA HIS A 11 -23.40 -6.71 -10.84
C HIS A 11 -22.55 -6.04 -11.94
N GLY A 12 -22.38 -6.72 -13.08
CA GLY A 12 -21.56 -6.22 -14.20
C GLY A 12 -20.04 -6.28 -13.97
N SER A 13 -19.59 -6.88 -12.88
CA SER A 13 -18.18 -7.06 -12.53
C SER A 13 -17.80 -8.54 -12.42
N TYR A 14 -16.53 -8.86 -12.65
CA TYR A 14 -15.98 -10.20 -12.42
C TYR A 14 -15.29 -10.25 -11.04
N VAL A 15 -15.73 -11.16 -10.20
CA VAL A 15 -15.29 -11.30 -8.80
C VAL A 15 -14.70 -12.68 -8.59
N SER A 16 -13.62 -12.76 -7.81
CA SER A 16 -13.04 -14.03 -7.37
C SER A 16 -12.59 -13.91 -5.92
N VAL A 17 -12.77 -14.99 -5.15
CA VAL A 17 -12.40 -15.03 -3.73
C VAL A 17 -10.95 -15.49 -3.62
N LEU A 18 -10.14 -14.72 -2.88
CA LEU A 18 -8.77 -15.12 -2.55
C LEU A 18 -8.79 -16.17 -1.42
N PRO A 19 -8.09 -17.30 -1.56
CA PRO A 19 -7.92 -18.26 -0.48
C PRO A 19 -7.31 -17.61 0.77
N LYS A 20 -7.83 -17.96 1.95
CA LYS A 20 -7.36 -17.44 3.24
C LYS A 20 -5.83 -17.51 3.44
N PRO A 21 -5.13 -18.61 3.08
CA PRO A 21 -3.67 -18.67 3.23
C PRO A 21 -2.92 -17.64 2.38
N LEU A 22 -3.45 -17.26 1.21
CA LEU A 22 -2.84 -16.22 0.37
C LEU A 22 -3.08 -14.83 0.94
N VAL A 23 -4.25 -14.59 1.52
CA VAL A 23 -4.58 -13.33 2.22
C VAL A 23 -3.62 -13.13 3.40
N GLU A 24 -3.41 -14.18 4.20
CA GLU A 24 -2.48 -14.17 5.34
C GLU A 24 -1.02 -13.97 4.89
N LEU A 25 -0.57 -14.71 3.87
CA LEU A 25 0.79 -14.58 3.34
C LEU A 25 1.08 -13.19 2.77
N MET A 26 0.06 -12.53 2.21
CA MET A 26 0.17 -11.19 1.62
C MET A 26 -0.16 -10.08 2.64
N GLU A 27 -0.47 -10.44 3.89
CA GLU A 27 -0.89 -9.52 4.96
C GLU A 27 -2.06 -8.61 4.57
N LEU A 28 -2.98 -9.11 3.75
CA LEU A 28 -4.11 -8.34 3.22
C LEU A 28 -5.25 -8.26 4.22
N ARG A 29 -5.90 -7.11 4.30
CA ARG A 29 -7.13 -6.86 5.05
C ARG A 29 -8.28 -6.48 4.13
N ALA A 30 -9.51 -6.64 4.62
CA ALA A 30 -10.68 -6.16 3.90
C ALA A 30 -10.57 -4.63 3.68
N GLY A 31 -10.74 -4.20 2.43
CA GLY A 31 -10.57 -2.80 2.01
C GLY A 31 -9.19 -2.46 1.44
N ASP A 32 -8.20 -3.34 1.56
CA ASP A 32 -6.88 -3.11 0.96
C ASP A 32 -6.96 -3.12 -0.57
N LYS A 33 -6.20 -2.21 -1.18
CA LYS A 33 -6.10 -2.11 -2.63
C LYS A 33 -5.05 -3.09 -3.15
N ILE A 34 -5.40 -3.78 -4.24
CA ILE A 34 -4.51 -4.68 -4.96
C ILE A 34 -4.38 -4.22 -6.42
N VAL A 35 -3.24 -4.49 -7.04
CA VAL A 35 -2.99 -4.21 -8.45
C VAL A 35 -3.00 -5.50 -9.26
N PHE A 36 -3.61 -5.43 -10.44
CA PHE A 36 -3.58 -6.50 -11.44
C PHE A 36 -2.65 -6.09 -12.58
N ARG A 37 -1.66 -6.93 -12.89
CA ARG A 37 -0.78 -6.73 -14.05
C ARG A 37 -0.86 -7.93 -14.97
N LEU A 38 -1.16 -7.68 -16.23
CA LEU A 38 -1.03 -8.69 -17.28
C LEU A 38 0.45 -8.83 -17.64
N LEU A 39 1.00 -10.03 -17.54
CA LEU A 39 2.37 -10.29 -18.02
C LEU A 39 2.41 -10.22 -19.55
N LYS A 40 3.55 -9.84 -20.11
CA LYS A 40 3.75 -9.61 -21.57
C LYS A 40 3.29 -10.76 -22.48
N ASN A 41 3.16 -11.97 -21.94
CA ASN A 41 2.67 -13.14 -22.67
C ASN A 41 1.13 -13.25 -22.70
N GLY A 42 0.38 -12.33 -22.10
CA GLY A 42 -1.09 -12.30 -22.06
C GLY A 42 -1.75 -13.45 -21.28
N LYS A 43 -0.98 -14.44 -20.82
CA LYS A 43 -1.50 -15.69 -20.23
C LYS A 43 -1.59 -15.67 -18.71
N LYS A 44 -0.97 -14.69 -18.07
CA LYS A 44 -0.85 -14.63 -16.61
C LYS A 44 -1.16 -13.24 -16.11
N ILE A 45 -2.04 -13.18 -15.12
CA ILE A 45 -2.31 -11.98 -14.33
C ILE A 45 -1.56 -12.12 -13.02
N VAL A 46 -0.71 -11.16 -12.72
CA VAL A 46 -0.04 -11.01 -11.42
C VAL A 46 -0.91 -10.11 -10.56
N VAL A 47 -1.17 -10.56 -9.34
CA VAL A 47 -1.89 -9.80 -8.31
C VAL A 47 -0.92 -9.49 -7.20
N ALA A 48 -0.82 -8.22 -6.81
CA ALA A 48 0.05 -7.79 -5.72
C ALA A 48 -0.65 -6.72 -4.87
N PRO A 49 -0.34 -6.61 -3.57
CA PRO A 49 -0.82 -5.51 -2.75
C PRO A 49 -0.28 -4.19 -3.30
N VAL A 50 -1.09 -3.15 -3.30
CA VAL A 50 -0.59 -1.79 -3.50
C VAL A 50 0.08 -1.39 -2.20
N LYS A 51 1.42 -1.51 -2.15
CA LYS A 51 2.18 -0.91 -1.05
C LYS A 51 1.93 0.61 -1.13
N PRO A 52 1.49 1.26 -0.04
CA PRO A 52 1.45 2.72 -0.03
C PRO A 52 2.85 3.20 -0.41
N ALA A 53 2.93 4.14 -1.35
CA ALA A 53 4.18 4.82 -1.60
C ALA A 53 4.64 5.31 -0.23
N LYS A 54 5.85 4.93 0.20
CA LYS A 54 6.49 5.65 1.29
C LYS A 54 6.52 7.09 0.80
N THR A 55 5.63 7.92 1.32
CA THR A 55 5.84 9.36 1.28
C THR A 55 7.25 9.47 1.84
N LYS A 56 8.22 9.80 0.99
CA LYS A 56 9.45 10.39 1.50
C LYS A 56 8.92 11.63 2.20
N ALA A 57 8.69 11.52 3.50
CA ALA A 57 8.58 12.69 4.35
C ALA A 57 9.88 13.42 4.04
N ASP A 58 9.75 14.51 3.30
CA ASP A 58 10.86 15.33 2.91
C ASP A 58 11.54 15.74 4.21
N ALA A 59 12.72 15.19 4.42
CA ALA A 59 13.51 15.42 5.60
C ALA A 59 14.13 16.81 5.46
N THR A 60 13.34 17.87 5.66
CA THR A 60 13.88 19.21 5.92
C THR A 60 12.85 20.09 6.64
N HIS A 61 12.61 19.81 7.92
CA HIS A 61 12.47 20.89 8.89
C HIS A 61 13.49 20.57 9.97
N ALA A 62 14.72 21.01 9.72
CA ALA A 62 15.72 21.13 10.75
C ALA A 62 15.10 21.93 11.91
N ASN A 63 15.36 21.50 13.14
CA ASN A 63 15.13 22.29 14.34
C ASN A 63 15.74 23.68 14.11
N HIS A 64 14.92 24.68 13.79
CA HIS A 64 15.30 26.05 13.99
C HIS A 64 15.07 26.31 15.48
N VAL A 65 16.14 26.23 16.26
CA VAL A 65 16.15 26.84 17.58
C VAL A 65 16.33 28.33 17.30
N ASP A 66 15.22 29.08 17.29
CA ASP A 66 15.28 30.52 17.42
C ASP A 66 15.76 30.83 18.85
N VAL A 67 17.07 30.89 19.03
CA VAL A 67 17.66 31.67 20.14
C VAL A 67 17.54 33.12 19.71
N THR A 68 16.48 33.78 20.15
CA THR A 68 16.34 35.24 20.07
C THR A 68 16.32 35.83 21.47
N ALA A 69 17.00 36.97 21.60
CA ALA A 69 17.57 37.50 22.83
C ALA A 69 16.52 37.95 23.87
N ASP A 70 16.30 37.12 24.89
CA ASP A 70 15.76 37.54 26.18
C ASP A 70 16.77 37.31 27.34
N ASP A 71 17.98 36.84 27.02
CA ASP A 71 19.10 36.66 27.97
C ASP A 71 19.97 37.94 28.11
N ILE A 72 19.36 39.12 28.09
CA ILE A 72 19.97 40.35 28.59
C ILE A 72 19.17 40.80 29.80
N LEU A 73 19.74 40.56 30.98
CA LEU A 73 19.31 40.92 32.33
C LEU A 73 18.43 42.20 32.41
N PRO A 74 17.33 42.19 33.17
CA PRO A 74 16.68 43.43 33.59
C PRO A 74 17.45 44.11 34.74
N LEU A 75 17.88 45.35 34.47
CA LEU A 75 18.31 46.45 35.37
C LEU A 75 19.51 46.21 36.31
#